data_AF-A0A3N4MPR4-F1
#
_entry.id   AF-A0A3N4MPR4-F1
#
_cell.length_a   1.000
_cell.length_b   1.000
_cell.length_c   1.000
_cell.angle_alpha   90.00
_cell.angle_beta   90.00
_cell.angle_gamma   90.00
#
_symmetry.space_group_name_H-M   'P 1'
#
loop_
_entity.id
_entity.type
_entity.pdbx_description
1 polymer ?
#
loop_
_entity_poly.entity_id
_entity_poly.type
_entity_poly.pdbx_seq_one_letter_code
_entity_poly.pdbx_strand_id
1 'polypeptide(L)'
;MPRLFLSLILGLMPYVSFAQHNIACINDPDGFTNVRKTPGLQSEITGKIINEEFFYCEPNANEWWKITMNGMEGYIHRSRVRMLNDLPDSVNADIFQRNFSQYTQQVKKKHDIWLKYNEKEKRWRDPKDSLAYKKARKEHGRQFETKLDPLMLAFSPYFCRTRDTATLILVFRYMLTDTGSASETPDDTVGECYICQPETVLQVIAGFPRKERGGLYAAVELGLVNHSFGKEKETVYQRLSKQLKDAEKAP
;
A
#
# COMPACT_ATOMS: atom_id res chain seq x y z
N MET A 1 -37.90 6.13 -40.96
CA MET A 1 -36.63 5.91 -40.23
C MET A 1 -36.80 6.46 -38.83
N PRO A 2 -36.87 5.63 -37.76
CA PRO A 2 -36.95 6.17 -36.40
C PRO A 2 -35.54 6.57 -35.95
N ARG A 3 -35.41 7.81 -35.48
CA ARG A 3 -34.18 8.37 -34.92
C ARG A 3 -33.87 7.63 -33.60
N LEU A 4 -32.77 6.87 -33.58
CA LEU A 4 -32.17 6.35 -32.35
C LEU A 4 -31.68 7.53 -31.51
N PHE A 5 -32.39 7.80 -30.41
CA PHE A 5 -31.86 8.63 -29.33
C PHE A 5 -30.75 7.83 -28.64
N LEU A 6 -29.50 8.25 -28.86
CA LEU A 6 -28.35 7.79 -28.09
C LEU A 6 -28.45 8.42 -26.69
N SER A 7 -29.15 7.75 -25.79
CA SER A 7 -29.20 8.14 -24.38
C SER A 7 -27.81 7.97 -23.77
N LEU A 8 -27.08 9.08 -23.62
CA LEU A 8 -25.85 9.16 -22.86
C LEU A 8 -26.20 8.94 -21.38
N ILE A 9 -26.19 7.69 -20.93
CA ILE A 9 -26.30 7.37 -19.51
C ILE A 9 -24.98 7.83 -18.87
N LEU A 10 -24.97 9.07 -18.38
CA LEU A 10 -23.95 9.55 -17.46
C LEU A 10 -24.14 8.75 -16.16
N GLY A 11 -23.50 7.58 -16.09
CA GLY A 11 -23.54 6.75 -14.90
C GLY A 11 -22.98 7.56 -13.73
N LEU A 12 -23.85 7.96 -12.79
CA LEU A 12 -23.45 8.38 -11.46
C LEU A 12 -22.72 7.20 -10.82
N MET A 13 -21.39 7.17 -10.96
CA MET A 13 -20.58 6.28 -10.14
C MET A 13 -20.81 6.69 -8.69
N PRO A 14 -21.27 5.79 -7.81
CA PRO A 14 -21.33 6.09 -6.40
C PRO A 14 -19.91 6.43 -5.93
N TYR A 15 -19.72 7.65 -5.42
CA TYR A 15 -18.47 8.04 -4.78
C TYR A 15 -18.36 7.26 -3.48
N VAL A 16 -17.63 6.14 -3.51
CA VAL A 16 -17.22 5.47 -2.28
C VAL A 16 -16.26 6.42 -1.57
N SER A 17 -16.69 6.94 -0.42
CA SER A 17 -15.84 7.79 0.42
C SER A 17 -14.86 6.89 1.16
N PHE A 18 -13.60 6.87 0.71
CA PHE A 18 -12.52 6.21 1.43
C PHE A 18 -12.03 7.10 2.57
N ALA A 19 -11.51 6.49 3.65
CA ALA A 19 -10.87 7.25 4.72
C ALA A 19 -9.64 7.97 4.17
N GLN A 20 -9.65 9.31 4.20
CA GLN A 20 -8.51 10.09 3.74
C GLN A 20 -7.43 10.11 4.82
N HIS A 21 -6.37 9.34 4.60
CA HIS A 21 -5.21 9.35 5.47
C HIS A 21 -4.27 10.50 5.08
N ASN A 22 -4.00 11.39 6.03
CA ASN A 22 -3.03 12.46 5.90
C ASN A 22 -1.61 11.92 6.09
N ILE A 23 -1.15 11.12 5.11
CA ILE A 23 0.18 10.52 5.14
C ILE A 23 1.20 11.50 4.57
N ALA A 24 2.33 11.60 5.25
CA ALA A 24 3.40 12.51 4.90
C ALA A 24 4.77 11.81 4.95
N CYS A 25 5.74 12.45 4.31
CA CYS A 25 7.15 12.15 4.44
C CYS A 25 7.92 13.41 4.84
N ILE A 26 9.16 13.25 5.26
CA ILE A 26 9.97 14.41 5.66
C ILE A 26 10.47 15.19 4.44
N ASN A 27 10.73 16.47 4.68
CA ASN A 27 11.39 17.40 3.79
C ASN A 27 12.55 18.06 4.54
N ASP A 28 13.62 17.28 4.73
CA ASP A 28 14.79 17.74 5.48
C ASP A 28 16.08 17.37 4.73
N PRO A 29 16.94 18.35 4.38
CA PRO A 29 18.22 18.08 3.73
C PRO A 29 19.17 17.25 4.60
N ASP A 30 19.00 17.27 5.93
CA ASP A 30 19.81 16.46 6.85
C ASP A 30 19.43 14.97 6.80
N GLY A 31 18.35 14.63 6.09
CA GLY A 31 17.82 13.28 5.93
C GLY A 31 17.09 12.73 7.15
N PHE A 32 16.84 13.59 8.14
CA PHE A 32 15.98 13.29 9.28
C PHE A 32 15.36 14.57 9.86
N THR A 33 14.26 14.42 10.59
CA THR A 33 13.69 15.47 11.44
C THR A 33 13.44 14.94 12.84
N ASN A 34 13.54 15.82 13.84
CA ASN A 34 13.26 15.47 15.23
C ASN A 34 11.76 15.56 15.50
N VAL A 35 11.24 14.53 16.16
CA VAL A 35 9.90 14.52 16.75
C VAL A 35 10.00 15.09 18.16
N ARG A 36 9.15 16.08 18.46
CA ARG A 36 9.16 16.76 19.76
C ARG A 36 7.92 16.45 20.57
N LYS A 37 8.05 16.45 21.89
CA LYS A 37 6.95 16.15 22.81
C LYS A 37 5.81 17.17 22.76
N THR A 38 6.16 18.43 22.58
CA THR A 38 5.24 19.57 22.44
C THR A 38 5.71 20.48 21.30
N PRO A 39 4.85 21.37 20.79
CA PRO A 39 5.26 22.40 19.84
C PRO A 39 6.43 23.25 20.35
N GLY A 40 7.48 23.40 19.52
CA GLY A 40 8.55 24.40 19.75
C GLY A 40 9.97 23.84 19.67
N LEU A 41 10.93 24.68 19.26
CA LEU A 41 12.34 24.29 19.08
C LEU A 41 13.06 23.93 20.39
N GLN A 42 12.56 24.39 21.54
CA GLN A 42 13.10 24.08 22.86
C GLN A 42 12.41 22.87 23.53
N SER A 43 11.41 22.28 22.87
CA SER A 43 10.71 21.10 23.41
C SER A 43 11.60 19.86 23.36
N GLU A 44 11.40 18.97 24.33
CA GLU A 44 12.06 17.66 24.43
C GLU A 44 11.93 16.88 23.12
N ILE A 45 13.04 16.32 22.63
CA ILE A 45 13.05 15.43 21.47
C ILE A 45 12.71 14.02 21.95
N THR A 46 11.61 13.47 21.46
CA THR A 46 11.10 12.13 21.82
C THR A 46 11.36 11.08 20.75
N GLY A 47 11.78 11.51 19.55
CA GLY A 47 12.03 10.60 18.45
C GLY A 47 12.63 11.29 17.23
N LYS A 48 12.80 10.52 16.18
CA LYS A 48 13.32 10.95 14.89
C LYS A 48 12.57 10.23 13.79
N ILE A 49 12.27 10.95 12.71
CA ILE A 49 11.82 10.38 11.45
C ILE A 49 12.94 10.58 10.43
N ILE A 50 13.32 9.53 9.74
CA ILE A 50 14.35 9.57 8.70
C ILE A 50 13.74 9.58 7.29
N ASN A 51 14.57 9.84 6.27
CA ASN A 51 14.14 9.73 4.88
C ASN A 51 13.52 8.35 4.58
N GLU A 52 12.54 8.34 3.67
CA GLU A 52 11.77 7.14 3.28
C GLU A 52 10.90 6.56 4.41
N GLU A 53 10.77 7.24 5.56
CA GLU A 53 9.71 6.96 6.53
C GLU A 53 8.46 7.80 6.26
N PHE A 54 7.31 7.17 6.51
CA PHE A 54 6.01 7.76 6.30
C PHE A 54 5.26 7.78 7.62
N PHE A 55 4.51 8.85 7.85
CA PHE A 55 3.81 9.07 9.11
C PHE A 55 2.46 9.73 8.87
N TYR A 56 1.53 9.50 9.79
CA TYR A 56 0.28 10.23 9.82
C TYR A 56 0.54 11.62 10.36
N CYS A 57 -0.10 12.61 9.75
CA CYS A 57 0.01 14.00 10.12
C CYS A 57 -1.38 14.61 10.32
N GLU A 58 -1.54 15.42 11.34
CA GLU A 58 -2.75 16.21 11.59
C GLU A 58 -2.44 17.68 11.29
N PRO A 59 -2.53 18.10 10.00
CA PRO A 59 -2.26 19.47 9.63
C PRO A 59 -3.29 20.41 10.26
N ASN A 60 -2.82 21.54 10.74
CA ASN A 60 -3.64 22.61 11.29
C ASN A 60 -3.01 23.98 10.98
N ALA A 61 -3.67 25.06 11.41
CA ALA A 61 -3.22 26.43 11.12
C ALA A 61 -1.88 26.81 11.80
N ASN A 62 -1.44 26.05 12.81
CA ASN A 62 -0.19 26.31 13.52
C ASN A 62 1.02 25.77 12.75
N GLU A 63 2.21 26.22 13.17
CA GLU A 63 3.47 25.79 12.55
C GLU A 63 3.95 24.41 12.97
N TRP A 64 3.37 23.84 14.04
CA TRP A 64 3.73 22.54 14.58
C TRP A 64 2.55 21.59 14.42
N TRP A 65 2.75 20.54 13.62
CA TRP A 65 1.73 19.55 13.34
C TRP A 65 1.95 18.31 14.19
N LYS A 66 0.85 17.77 14.71
CA LYS A 66 0.86 16.50 15.41
C LYS A 66 1.10 15.39 14.40
N ILE A 67 1.96 14.44 14.75
CA ILE A 67 2.25 13.26 13.94
C ILE A 67 2.07 12.00 14.76
N THR A 68 1.80 10.90 14.07
CA THR A 68 1.74 9.56 14.64
C THR A 68 2.47 8.57 13.74
N MET A 69 3.33 7.73 14.33
CA MET A 69 4.10 6.71 13.61
C MET A 69 4.42 5.55 14.57
N ASN A 70 3.92 4.33 14.31
CA ASN A 70 4.17 3.12 15.12
C ASN A 70 3.94 3.31 16.63
N GLY A 71 2.82 3.94 17.01
CA GLY A 71 2.51 4.24 18.41
C GLY A 71 3.34 5.38 19.04
N MET A 72 4.30 5.96 18.31
CA MET A 72 4.91 7.23 18.67
C MET A 72 3.99 8.38 18.27
N GLU A 73 3.73 9.29 19.20
CA GLU A 73 3.09 10.58 18.93
C GLU A 73 4.05 11.72 19.25
N GLY A 74 3.93 12.82 18.52
CA GLY A 74 4.67 14.05 18.81
C GLY A 74 4.41 15.14 17.78
N TYR A 75 5.31 16.11 17.71
CA TYR A 75 5.16 17.31 16.89
C TYR A 75 6.37 17.55 16.01
N ILE A 76 6.12 17.90 14.76
CA ILE A 76 7.12 18.33 13.78
C ILE A 76 6.72 19.70 13.23
N HIS A 77 7.71 20.56 12.99
CA HIS A 77 7.47 21.83 12.33
C HIS A 77 7.06 21.60 10.87
N ARG A 78 5.97 22.21 10.41
CA ARG A 78 5.35 21.99 9.09
C ARG A 78 6.31 22.15 7.91
N SER A 79 7.34 22.98 8.04
CA SER A 79 8.37 23.16 6.99
C SER A 79 9.16 21.87 6.70
N ARG A 80 9.13 20.89 7.61
CA ARG A 80 9.80 19.60 7.48
C ARG A 80 8.88 18.50 6.97
N VAL A 81 7.65 18.82 6.59
CA VAL A 81 6.62 17.86 6.20
C VAL A 81 6.23 18.05 4.74
N ARG A 82 6.11 16.95 4.00
CA ARG A 82 5.49 16.88 2.66
C ARG A 82 4.34 15.90 2.71
N MET A 83 3.12 16.42 2.57
CA MET A 83 1.90 15.63 2.47
C MET A 83 1.87 14.91 1.12
N LEU A 84 1.73 13.59 1.10
CA LEU A 84 1.71 12.83 -0.17
C LEU A 84 0.56 13.27 -1.07
N ASN A 85 -0.60 13.59 -0.49
CA ASN A 85 -1.77 14.05 -1.25
C ASN A 85 -1.60 15.43 -1.92
N ASP A 86 -0.61 16.22 -1.49
CA ASP A 86 -0.34 17.57 -2.05
C ASP A 86 0.84 17.57 -3.03
N LEU A 87 1.54 16.43 -3.18
CA LEU A 87 2.67 16.31 -4.10
C LEU A 87 2.19 16.12 -5.54
N PRO A 88 2.96 16.63 -6.54
CA PRO A 88 2.70 16.31 -7.94
C PRO A 88 2.68 14.80 -8.17
N ASP A 89 1.80 14.32 -9.04
CA ASP A 89 1.64 12.89 -9.32
C ASP A 89 2.92 12.22 -9.82
N SER A 90 3.80 12.96 -10.51
CA SER A 90 5.12 12.47 -10.91
C SER A 90 6.07 12.24 -9.73
N VAL A 91 6.02 13.11 -8.71
CA VAL A 91 6.81 12.96 -7.49
C VAL A 91 6.27 11.79 -6.67
N ASN A 92 4.95 11.65 -6.60
CA ASN A 92 4.33 10.49 -5.94
C ASN A 92 4.68 9.18 -6.66
N ALA A 93 4.63 9.14 -7.99
CA ALA A 93 5.07 7.97 -8.78
C ALA A 93 6.49 7.53 -8.36
N ASP A 94 7.43 8.47 -8.34
CA ASP A 94 8.81 8.21 -7.93
C ASP A 94 8.93 7.69 -6.50
N ILE A 95 8.14 8.24 -5.57
CA ILE A 95 8.11 7.80 -4.17
C ILE A 95 7.60 6.36 -4.10
N PHE A 96 6.44 6.07 -4.67
CA PHE A 96 5.85 4.74 -4.62
C PHE A 96 6.74 3.70 -5.30
N GLN A 97 7.18 3.97 -6.53
CA GLN A 97 7.96 3.01 -7.30
C GLN A 97 9.29 2.66 -6.63
N ARG A 98 10.02 3.67 -6.11
CA ARG A 98 11.28 3.45 -5.39
C ARG A 98 11.06 2.59 -4.17
N ASN A 99 10.09 2.94 -3.34
CA ASN A 99 9.81 2.22 -2.11
C ASN A 99 9.35 0.78 -2.40
N PHE A 100 8.28 0.58 -3.19
CA PHE A 100 7.79 -0.77 -3.50
C PHE A 100 8.87 -1.67 -4.14
N SER A 101 9.74 -1.10 -4.97
CA SER A 101 10.91 -1.83 -5.52
C SER A 101 11.91 -2.22 -4.44
N GLN A 102 12.27 -1.30 -3.54
CA GLN A 102 13.17 -1.58 -2.42
C GLN A 102 12.57 -2.64 -1.47
N TYR A 103 11.27 -2.55 -1.15
CA TYR A 103 10.58 -3.54 -0.32
C TYR A 103 10.58 -4.92 -0.94
N THR A 104 10.23 -5.03 -2.22
CA THR A 104 10.25 -6.29 -2.96
C THR A 104 11.63 -6.96 -2.88
N GLN A 105 12.72 -6.19 -3.02
CA GLN A 105 14.08 -6.72 -2.89
C GLN A 105 14.39 -7.22 -1.47
N GLN A 106 13.90 -6.54 -0.43
CA GLN A 106 14.10 -6.95 0.96
C GLN A 106 13.34 -8.25 1.29
N VAL A 107 12.07 -8.36 0.84
CA VAL A 107 11.29 -9.59 0.97
C VAL A 107 11.97 -10.74 0.23
N LYS A 108 12.46 -10.49 -0.98
CA LYS A 108 13.17 -11.51 -1.76
C LYS A 108 14.37 -12.05 -1.00
N LYS A 109 15.19 -11.19 -0.38
CA LYS A 109 16.32 -11.62 0.46
C LYS A 109 15.87 -12.51 1.63
N LYS A 110 14.75 -12.14 2.29
CA LYS A 110 14.15 -12.97 3.36
C LYS A 110 13.72 -14.34 2.82
N HIS A 111 13.05 -14.35 1.67
CA HIS A 111 12.58 -15.57 1.00
C HIS A 111 13.74 -16.47 0.55
N ASP A 112 14.80 -15.91 -0.03
CA ASP A 112 15.99 -16.66 -0.46
C ASP A 112 16.66 -17.39 0.72
N ILE A 113 16.63 -16.81 1.92
CA ILE A 113 17.09 -17.49 3.14
C ILE A 113 16.11 -18.61 3.52
N TRP A 114 14.80 -18.35 3.46
CA TRP A 114 13.76 -19.36 3.76
C TRP A 114 13.90 -20.62 2.90
N LEU A 115 14.25 -20.50 1.62
CA LEU A 115 14.44 -21.65 0.73
C LEU A 115 15.53 -22.64 1.19
N LYS A 116 16.39 -22.25 2.14
CA LYS A 116 17.40 -23.14 2.73
C LYS A 116 16.82 -24.06 3.81
N TYR A 117 15.67 -23.71 4.38
CA TYR A 117 14.96 -24.51 5.39
C TYR A 117 14.49 -25.84 4.79
N ASN A 118 14.68 -26.93 5.52
CA ASN A 118 14.20 -28.24 5.11
C ASN A 118 12.81 -28.48 5.70
N GLU A 119 11.78 -28.30 4.87
CA GLU A 119 10.38 -28.52 5.26
C GLU A 119 10.09 -29.95 5.71
N LYS A 120 10.66 -30.95 5.02
CA LYS A 120 10.43 -32.37 5.33
C LYS A 120 11.00 -32.75 6.70
N GLU A 121 12.20 -32.26 7.01
CA GLU A 121 12.90 -32.55 8.26
C GLU A 121 12.60 -31.51 9.36
N LYS A 122 11.84 -30.45 9.03
CA LYS A 122 11.51 -29.33 9.90
C LYS A 122 12.73 -28.71 10.60
N ARG A 123 13.84 -28.55 9.88
CA ARG A 123 15.09 -28.00 10.43
C ARG A 123 15.85 -27.12 9.44
N TRP A 124 16.64 -26.22 10.02
CA TRP A 124 17.68 -25.52 9.28
C TRP A 124 18.88 -26.43 9.08
N ARG A 125 19.51 -26.34 7.90
CA ARG A 125 20.74 -27.07 7.59
C ARG A 125 21.94 -26.48 8.33
N ASP A 126 22.02 -25.16 8.45
CA ASP A 126 23.03 -24.42 9.20
C ASP A 126 22.33 -23.48 10.22
N PRO A 127 22.71 -23.51 11.52
CA PRO A 127 22.23 -22.54 12.51
C PRO A 127 22.38 -21.06 12.10
N LYS A 128 23.38 -20.72 11.27
CA LYS A 128 23.57 -19.36 10.73
C LYS A 128 22.41 -18.92 9.84
N ASP A 129 21.84 -19.82 9.06
CA ASP A 129 20.68 -19.52 8.21
C ASP A 129 19.43 -19.25 9.07
N SER A 130 19.27 -19.99 10.18
CA SER A 130 18.20 -19.72 11.16
C SER A 130 18.31 -18.32 11.75
N LEU A 131 19.52 -17.90 12.15
CA LEU A 131 19.76 -16.57 12.69
C LEU A 131 19.55 -15.48 11.63
N ALA A 132 20.05 -15.70 10.40
CA ALA A 132 19.86 -14.79 9.28
C ALA A 132 18.38 -14.60 8.95
N TYR A 133 17.60 -15.68 8.92
CA TYR A 133 16.15 -15.61 8.69
C TYR A 133 15.42 -14.85 9.80
N LYS A 134 15.73 -15.13 11.07
CA LYS A 134 15.15 -14.40 12.21
C LYS A 134 15.43 -12.90 12.11
N LYS A 135 16.66 -12.52 11.79
CA LYS A 135 17.05 -11.12 11.59
C LYS A 135 16.30 -10.49 10.42
N ALA A 136 16.25 -11.16 9.27
CA ALA A 136 15.55 -10.68 8.09
C ALA A 136 14.03 -10.53 8.32
N ARG A 137 13.41 -11.49 9.03
CA ARG A 137 11.99 -11.42 9.41
C ARG A 137 11.69 -10.26 10.35
N LYS A 138 12.54 -10.05 11.37
CA LYS A 138 12.39 -8.92 12.31
C LYS A 138 12.52 -7.57 11.59
N GLU A 139 13.53 -7.45 10.72
CA GLU A 139 13.73 -6.22 9.95
C GLU A 139 12.57 -6.00 8.95
N HIS A 140 12.11 -7.05 8.28
CA HIS A 140 10.95 -6.98 7.40
C HIS A 140 9.70 -6.50 8.16
N GLY A 141 9.39 -7.06 9.33
CA GLY A 141 8.24 -6.64 10.13
C GLY A 141 8.32 -5.17 10.53
N ARG A 142 9.47 -4.73 11.02
CA ARG A 142 9.71 -3.32 11.35
C ARG A 142 9.51 -2.42 10.14
N GLN A 143 10.15 -2.75 9.02
CA GLN A 143 10.08 -1.97 7.77
C GLN A 143 8.67 -1.97 7.16
N PHE A 144 7.91 -3.06 7.33
CA PHE A 144 6.53 -3.13 6.92
C PHE A 144 5.71 -2.10 7.70
N GLU A 145 5.71 -2.18 9.03
CA GLU A 145 4.96 -1.28 9.91
C GLU A 145 5.36 0.19 9.71
N THR A 146 6.66 0.49 9.69
CA THR A 146 7.13 1.88 9.73
C THR A 146 7.09 2.60 8.39
N LYS A 147 6.95 1.88 7.29
CA LYS A 147 7.16 2.45 5.95
C LYS A 147 6.20 1.91 4.91
N LEU A 148 6.07 0.59 4.78
CA LEU A 148 5.26 0.03 3.69
C LEU A 148 3.76 0.15 3.96
N ASP A 149 3.32 -0.12 5.18
CA ASP A 149 1.92 -0.08 5.59
C ASP A 149 1.29 1.31 5.35
N PRO A 150 1.85 2.42 5.88
CA PRO A 150 1.35 3.75 5.54
C PRO A 150 1.47 4.07 4.05
N LEU A 151 2.51 3.59 3.36
CA LEU A 151 2.65 3.82 1.92
C LEU A 151 1.55 3.12 1.10
N MET A 152 1.15 1.90 1.48
CA MET A 152 0.06 1.16 0.86
C MET A 152 -1.27 1.94 0.99
N LEU A 153 -1.55 2.48 2.17
CA LEU A 153 -2.74 3.31 2.42
C LEU A 153 -2.75 4.63 1.63
N ALA A 154 -1.57 5.21 1.35
CA ALA A 154 -1.47 6.38 0.47
C ALA A 154 -1.58 6.02 -1.02
N PHE A 155 -1.29 4.77 -1.39
CA PHE A 155 -1.22 4.34 -2.78
C PHE A 155 -2.60 4.22 -3.42
N SER A 156 -3.61 3.68 -2.74
CA SER A 156 -4.93 3.48 -3.34
C SER A 156 -5.60 4.77 -3.81
N PRO A 157 -5.67 5.90 -3.04
CA PRO A 157 -6.24 7.14 -3.55
C PRO A 157 -5.43 7.72 -4.72
N TYR A 158 -4.10 7.61 -4.66
CA TYR A 158 -3.21 8.00 -5.75
C TYR A 158 -3.50 7.20 -7.03
N PHE A 159 -3.60 5.87 -6.93
CA PHE A 159 -3.89 5.00 -8.05
C PHE A 159 -5.30 5.26 -8.61
N CYS A 160 -6.30 5.45 -7.74
CA CYS A 160 -7.66 5.77 -8.17
C CYS A 160 -7.73 7.04 -9.03
N ARG A 161 -6.86 8.02 -8.77
CA ARG A 161 -6.76 9.25 -9.57
C ARG A 161 -5.92 9.08 -10.84
N THR A 162 -4.79 8.38 -10.75
CA THR A 162 -3.76 8.40 -11.81
C THR A 162 -3.77 7.20 -12.73
N ARG A 163 -4.32 6.07 -12.28
CA ARG A 163 -4.22 4.76 -12.94
C ARG A 163 -2.78 4.35 -13.23
N ASP A 164 -1.84 4.71 -12.36
CA ASP A 164 -0.42 4.34 -12.53
C ASP A 164 -0.22 2.82 -12.44
N THR A 165 -0.30 2.16 -13.61
CA THR A 165 -0.13 0.72 -13.74
C THR A 165 1.29 0.27 -13.44
N ALA A 166 2.30 1.12 -13.65
CA ALA A 166 3.69 0.75 -13.37
C ALA A 166 3.89 0.54 -11.86
N THR A 167 3.32 1.43 -11.05
CA THR A 167 3.33 1.27 -9.60
C THR A 167 2.46 0.10 -9.14
N LEU A 168 1.27 -0.10 -9.71
CA LEU A 168 0.43 -1.26 -9.36
C LEU A 168 1.13 -2.60 -9.66
N ILE A 169 1.88 -2.69 -10.75
CA ILE A 169 2.71 -3.87 -11.05
C ILE A 169 3.72 -4.13 -9.93
N LEU A 170 4.36 -3.09 -9.39
CA LEU A 170 5.31 -3.25 -8.28
C LEU A 170 4.62 -3.72 -6.98
N VAL A 171 3.42 -3.23 -6.69
CA VAL A 171 2.60 -3.71 -5.56
C VAL A 171 2.28 -5.20 -5.71
N PHE A 172 1.79 -5.63 -6.88
CA PHE A 172 1.52 -7.05 -7.12
C PHE A 172 2.79 -7.91 -7.09
N ARG A 173 3.93 -7.41 -7.57
CA ARG A 173 5.22 -8.10 -7.47
C ARG A 173 5.66 -8.27 -6.01
N TYR A 174 5.46 -7.25 -5.18
CA TYR A 174 5.67 -7.35 -3.75
C TYR A 174 4.79 -8.46 -3.13
N MET A 175 3.48 -8.44 -3.41
CA MET A 175 2.52 -9.41 -2.85
C MET A 175 2.84 -10.86 -3.25
N LEU A 176 3.20 -11.09 -4.52
CA LEU A 176 3.64 -12.41 -5.00
C LEU A 176 4.96 -12.87 -4.36
N THR A 177 5.77 -11.94 -3.85
CA THR A 177 7.04 -12.26 -3.18
C THR A 177 6.83 -12.51 -1.68
N ASP A 178 5.88 -11.83 -1.03
CA ASP A 178 5.63 -11.93 0.41
C ASP A 178 4.45 -12.85 0.78
N THR A 179 4.50 -14.11 0.34
CA THR A 179 3.39 -15.08 0.45
C THR A 179 3.15 -15.67 1.86
N GLY A 180 3.42 -14.90 2.92
CA GLY A 180 3.28 -15.37 4.31
C GLY A 180 3.16 -14.24 5.33
N SER A 181 2.80 -13.03 4.88
CA SER A 181 2.40 -11.94 5.77
C SER A 181 1.03 -12.23 6.37
N ALA A 182 0.81 -11.79 7.61
CA ALA A 182 -0.48 -11.82 8.28
C ALA A 182 -1.23 -10.48 8.17
N SER A 183 -0.64 -9.48 7.50
CA SER A 183 -1.28 -8.19 7.28
C SER A 183 -2.20 -8.28 6.07
N GLU A 184 -3.43 -7.80 6.24
CA GLU A 184 -4.45 -7.66 5.20
C GLU A 184 -4.31 -6.32 4.43
N THR A 185 -3.46 -5.38 4.89
CA THR A 185 -3.30 -4.07 4.26
C THR A 185 -3.01 -4.15 2.76
N PRO A 186 -2.14 -5.06 2.26
CA PRO A 186 -1.92 -5.19 0.82
C PRO A 186 -3.18 -5.61 0.06
N ASP A 187 -3.95 -6.57 0.61
CA ASP A 187 -5.21 -7.04 0.03
C ASP A 187 -6.26 -5.92 0.01
N ASP A 188 -6.44 -5.23 1.14
CA ASP A 188 -7.31 -4.05 1.25
C ASP A 188 -6.94 -2.99 0.22
N THR A 189 -5.65 -2.68 0.08
CA THR A 189 -5.14 -1.67 -0.85
C THR A 189 -5.48 -2.00 -2.30
N VAL A 190 -5.25 -3.24 -2.73
CA VAL A 190 -5.58 -3.64 -4.12
C VAL A 190 -7.08 -3.82 -4.32
N GLY A 191 -7.83 -4.14 -3.26
CA GLY A 191 -9.28 -4.10 -3.22
C GLY A 191 -9.82 -2.69 -3.49
N GLU A 192 -9.31 -1.66 -2.81
CA GLU A 192 -9.68 -0.25 -3.06
C GLU A 192 -9.34 0.16 -4.50
N CYS A 193 -8.15 -0.20 -4.97
CA CYS A 193 -7.73 0.04 -6.36
C CYS A 193 -8.72 -0.58 -7.36
N TYR A 194 -9.20 -1.80 -7.08
CA TYR A 194 -10.17 -2.49 -7.92
C TYR A 194 -11.56 -1.84 -7.87
N ILE A 195 -12.01 -1.41 -6.68
CA ILE A 195 -13.31 -0.74 -6.52
C ILE A 195 -13.37 0.53 -7.37
N CYS A 196 -12.28 1.31 -7.43
CA CYS A 196 -12.26 2.58 -8.16
C CYS A 196 -11.84 2.47 -9.64
N GLN A 197 -11.02 1.48 -10.02
CA GLN A 197 -10.50 1.31 -11.38
C GLN A 197 -10.51 -0.17 -11.82
N PRO A 198 -11.69 -0.83 -11.88
CA PRO A 198 -11.77 -2.29 -12.03
C PRO A 198 -11.13 -2.80 -13.32
N GLU A 199 -11.41 -2.16 -14.47
CA GLU A 199 -10.86 -2.58 -15.76
C GLU A 199 -9.34 -2.45 -15.80
N THR A 200 -8.80 -1.39 -15.20
CA THR A 200 -7.34 -1.15 -15.17
C THR A 200 -6.64 -2.22 -14.35
N VAL A 201 -7.17 -2.55 -13.16
CA VAL A 201 -6.62 -3.60 -12.29
C VAL A 201 -6.65 -4.95 -12.98
N LEU A 202 -7.79 -5.32 -13.60
CA LEU A 202 -7.91 -6.58 -14.34
C LEU A 202 -6.95 -6.66 -15.53
N GLN A 203 -6.77 -5.57 -16.26
CA GLN A 203 -5.81 -5.50 -17.36
C GLN A 203 -4.37 -5.70 -16.86
N VAL A 204 -4.02 -5.12 -15.71
CA VAL A 204 -2.71 -5.32 -15.09
C VAL A 204 -2.52 -6.79 -14.70
N ILE A 205 -3.49 -7.41 -14.02
CA ILE A 205 -3.42 -8.84 -13.64
C ILE A 205 -3.29 -9.74 -14.87
N ALA A 206 -4.02 -9.46 -15.95
CA ALA A 206 -3.93 -10.20 -17.21
C ALA A 206 -2.51 -10.14 -17.82
N GLY A 207 -1.74 -9.08 -17.55
CA GLY A 207 -0.34 -8.95 -17.96
C GLY A 207 0.64 -9.86 -17.21
N PHE A 208 0.24 -10.44 -16.06
CA PHE A 208 1.10 -11.37 -15.32
C PHE A 208 1.07 -12.79 -15.91
N PRO A 209 2.14 -13.59 -15.70
CA PRO A 209 2.15 -15.02 -16.06
C PRO A 209 0.93 -15.76 -15.50
N ARG A 210 0.31 -16.63 -16.30
CA ARG A 210 -0.92 -17.38 -15.90
C ARG A 210 -0.82 -18.01 -14.51
N LYS A 211 0.32 -18.61 -14.17
CA LYS A 211 0.58 -19.26 -12.88
C LYS A 211 0.56 -18.32 -11.67
N GLU A 212 0.76 -17.02 -11.88
CA GLU A 212 0.79 -15.98 -10.83
C GLU A 212 -0.58 -15.32 -10.63
N ARG A 213 -1.44 -15.32 -11.67
CA ARG A 213 -2.72 -14.59 -11.67
C ARG A 213 -3.67 -15.02 -10.55
N GLY A 214 -3.74 -16.31 -10.24
CA GLY A 214 -4.66 -16.83 -9.22
C GLY A 214 -4.43 -16.20 -7.84
N GLY A 215 -3.17 -16.00 -7.44
CA GLY A 215 -2.84 -15.31 -6.19
C GLY A 215 -3.25 -13.84 -6.19
N LEU A 216 -3.13 -13.16 -7.34
CA LEU A 216 -3.52 -11.75 -7.47
C LEU A 216 -5.05 -11.58 -7.46
N TYR A 217 -5.79 -12.47 -8.13
CA TYR A 217 -7.25 -12.47 -8.08
C TYR A 217 -7.77 -12.73 -6.67
N ALA A 218 -7.19 -13.70 -5.97
CA ALA A 218 -7.56 -14.00 -4.58
C ALA A 218 -7.31 -12.79 -3.65
N ALA A 219 -6.19 -12.09 -3.83
CA ALA A 219 -5.88 -10.89 -3.05
C ALA A 219 -6.87 -9.74 -3.29
N VAL A 220 -7.21 -9.49 -4.57
CA VAL A 220 -8.23 -8.48 -4.92
C VAL A 220 -9.62 -8.89 -4.43
N GLU A 221 -9.96 -10.18 -4.46
CA GLU A 221 -11.23 -10.68 -3.93
C GLU A 221 -11.31 -10.47 -2.41
N LEU A 222 -10.23 -10.79 -1.67
CA LEU A 222 -10.17 -10.58 -0.22
C LEU A 222 -10.35 -9.10 0.13
N GLY A 223 -9.60 -8.20 -0.51
CA GLY A 223 -9.78 -6.77 -0.32
C GLY A 223 -11.19 -6.28 -0.66
N LEU A 224 -11.76 -6.74 -1.78
CA LEU A 224 -13.14 -6.41 -2.14
C LEU A 224 -14.15 -6.86 -1.08
N VAL A 225 -13.97 -8.06 -0.52
CA VAL A 225 -14.81 -8.59 0.57
C VAL A 225 -14.69 -7.70 1.80
N ASN A 226 -13.47 -7.35 2.22
CA ASN A 226 -13.21 -6.49 3.38
C ASN A 226 -13.92 -5.12 3.24
N HIS A 227 -13.86 -4.51 2.06
CA HIS A 227 -14.51 -3.23 1.77
C HIS A 227 -16.02 -3.30 1.56
N SER A 228 -16.58 -4.49 1.36
CA SER A 228 -18.00 -4.73 1.12
C SER A 228 -18.74 -5.32 2.32
N PHE A 229 -18.07 -5.50 3.46
CA PHE A 229 -18.66 -6.07 4.67
C PHE A 229 -19.91 -5.28 5.11
N GLY A 230 -21.04 -5.96 5.23
CA GLY A 230 -22.35 -5.38 5.54
C GLY A 230 -23.03 -4.65 4.36
N LYS A 231 -22.40 -4.61 3.19
CA LYS A 231 -22.88 -3.98 1.94
C LYS A 231 -22.91 -4.95 0.76
N GLU A 232 -22.79 -6.25 1.01
CA GLU A 232 -22.60 -7.30 -0.01
C GLU A 232 -23.80 -7.39 -0.98
N LYS A 233 -24.98 -6.94 -0.53
CA LYS A 233 -26.20 -6.91 -1.33
C LYS A 233 -26.30 -5.69 -2.24
N GLU A 234 -25.43 -4.69 -2.10
CA GLU A 234 -25.44 -3.54 -2.98
C GLU A 234 -25.02 -3.95 -4.40
N THR A 235 -25.75 -3.46 -5.40
CA THR A 235 -25.56 -3.82 -6.82
C THR A 235 -24.14 -3.57 -7.30
N VAL A 236 -23.45 -2.57 -6.75
CA VAL A 236 -22.07 -2.25 -7.11
C VAL A 236 -21.11 -3.39 -6.76
N TYR A 237 -21.17 -3.92 -5.54
CA TYR A 237 -20.28 -5.00 -5.09
C TYR A 237 -20.62 -6.34 -5.75
N GLN A 238 -21.90 -6.62 -6.00
CA GLN A 238 -22.31 -7.80 -6.76
C GLN A 238 -21.75 -7.78 -8.19
N ARG A 239 -21.80 -6.62 -8.85
CA ARG A 239 -21.24 -6.43 -10.20
C ARG A 239 -19.72 -6.61 -10.18
N LEU A 240 -19.03 -5.97 -9.24
CA LEU A 240 -17.57 -6.06 -9.12
C LEU A 240 -17.11 -7.50 -8.82
N SER A 241 -17.79 -8.21 -7.92
CA SER A 241 -17.50 -9.62 -7.62
C SER A 241 -17.70 -10.52 -8.84
N LYS A 242 -18.79 -10.32 -9.59
CA LYS A 242 -19.03 -11.06 -10.84
C LYS A 242 -17.95 -10.79 -11.87
N GLN A 243 -17.60 -9.51 -12.10
CA GLN A 243 -16.57 -9.11 -13.06
C GLN A 243 -15.21 -9.74 -12.74
N LEU A 244 -14.84 -9.79 -11.46
CA LEU A 244 -13.59 -10.41 -11.01
C LEU A 244 -13.58 -11.92 -11.30
N LYS A 245 -14.67 -12.63 -10.96
CA LYS A 245 -14.83 -14.08 -11.20
C LYS A 245 -14.85 -14.45 -12.68
N ASP A 246 -15.43 -13.59 -13.51
CA ASP A 246 -15.44 -13.80 -14.97
C ASP A 246 -14.03 -13.59 -15.55
N ALA A 247 -13.27 -12.60 -15.07
CA ALA A 247 -11.90 -12.35 -15.48
C ALA A 247 -10.91 -13.43 -15.03
N GLU A 248 -11.11 -14.04 -13.85
CA GLU A 248 -10.29 -15.15 -13.36
C GLU A 248 -10.38 -16.39 -14.25
N LYS A 249 -11.57 -16.64 -14.81
CA LYS A 249 -11.82 -17.78 -15.71
C LYS A 249 -11.35 -17.52 -17.15
N ALA A 250 -11.00 -16.28 -17.48
CA ALA A 250 -10.56 -15.93 -18.81
C ALA A 250 -9.18 -16.58 -19.09
N PRO A 251 -8.97 -17.11 -20.32
CA PRO A 251 -7.72 -17.74 -20.69
C PRO A 251 -6.51 -16.78 -20.60
#